data_AF-A0A4Y2JLV7-F1
#
_entry.id   AF-A0A4Y2JLV7-F1
#
_cell.length_a   1.000
_cell.length_b   1.000
_cell.length_c   1.000
_cell.angle_alpha   90.00
_cell.angle_beta   90.00
_cell.angle_gamma   90.00
#
_symmetry.space_group_name_H-M   'P 1'
#
loop_
_entity.id
_entity.type
_entity.pdbx_description
1 polymer ?
#
loop_
_entity_poly.entity_id
_entity_poly.type
_entity_poly.pdbx_seq_one_letter_code
_entity_poly.pdbx_strand_id
1 'polypeptide(L)'
;MSLSKLPNCFGLSELKKRYFPHLFNVRENQNYVGPLPSQQFYCADSMSPSTQAAFMSWHADHVNDQFDFQKEMLEYCRSDVDIMRRCCLIFREEFLKIADVNPFRYITIASACIATY
;
A
#
# COMPACT_ATOMS: atom_id res chain seq x y z
N MET A 1 -9.63 -2.67 -6.37
CA MET A 1 -9.44 -2.50 -4.91
C MET A 1 -8.10 -1.79 -4.69
N SER A 2 -7.97 -0.91 -3.69
CA SER A 2 -6.68 -0.29 -3.36
C SER A 2 -5.81 -1.21 -2.48
N LEU A 3 -4.48 -1.09 -2.57
CA LEU A 3 -3.54 -1.88 -1.78
C LEU A 3 -3.77 -1.72 -0.27
N SER A 4 -4.05 -0.49 0.18
CA SER A 4 -4.39 -0.15 1.57
C SER A 4 -5.64 -0.85 2.14
N LYS A 5 -6.48 -1.46 1.28
CA LYS A 5 -7.66 -2.23 1.72
C LYS A 5 -7.42 -3.73 1.78
N LEU A 6 -6.35 -4.23 1.15
CA LEU A 6 -6.06 -5.66 1.09
C LEU A 6 -5.80 -6.27 2.47
N PRO A 7 -5.02 -5.67 3.40
CA PRO A 7 -4.82 -6.23 4.72
C PRO A 7 -6.13 -6.54 5.44
N ASN A 8 -7.03 -5.55 5.53
CA ASN A 8 -8.33 -5.71 6.17
C ASN A 8 -9.21 -6.76 5.46
N CYS A 9 -9.15 -6.84 4.13
CA CYS A 9 -9.91 -7.82 3.36
C CYS A 9 -9.51 -9.26 3.69
N PHE A 10 -8.24 -9.50 4.02
CA PHE A 10 -7.70 -10.81 4.35
C PHE A 10 -7.45 -11.01 5.85
N GLY A 11 -8.00 -10.13 6.70
CA GLY A 11 -7.86 -10.22 8.17
C GLY A 11 -6.43 -9.98 8.67
N LEU A 12 -5.57 -9.35 7.86
CA LEU A 12 -4.22 -8.98 8.26
C LEU A 12 -4.23 -7.62 8.97
N SER A 13 -3.60 -7.56 10.13
CA SER A 13 -3.33 -6.30 10.82
C SER A 13 -2.23 -5.53 10.10
N GLU A 14 -2.54 -4.33 9.62
CA GLU A 14 -1.55 -3.41 9.08
C GLU A 14 -0.73 -2.80 10.24
N LEU A 15 0.60 -3.02 10.24
CA LEU A 15 1.47 -2.57 11.33
C LEU A 15 1.61 -1.04 11.39
N LYS A 16 1.59 -0.36 10.24
CA LYS A 16 1.68 1.11 10.16
C LYS A 16 1.17 1.58 8.81
N LYS A 17 0.09 2.36 8.80
CA LYS A 17 -0.36 3.05 7.60
C LYS A 17 0.63 4.19 7.31
N ARG A 18 1.49 3.99 6.32
CA ARG A 18 2.47 5.02 5.91
C ARG A 18 1.89 5.85 4.78
N TYR A 19 2.02 7.16 4.89
CA TYR A 19 1.71 8.10 3.81
C TYR A 19 2.99 8.42 3.07
N PHE A 20 3.00 8.23 1.75
CA PHE A 20 4.16 8.51 0.90
C PHE A 20 3.92 9.75 0.02
N PRO A 21 4.90 10.67 -0.10
CA PRO A 21 4.77 11.89 -0.90
C PRO A 21 4.99 11.59 -2.39
N HIS A 22 3.99 11.04 -3.05
CA HIS A 22 4.07 10.58 -4.45
C HIS A 22 4.54 11.67 -5.43
N LEU A 23 4.09 12.93 -5.26
CA LEU A 23 4.50 14.03 -6.14
C LEU A 23 5.90 14.56 -5.82
N PHE A 24 6.48 14.17 -4.68
CA PHE A 24 7.86 14.49 -4.32
C PHE A 24 8.87 13.52 -4.97
N ASN A 25 8.39 12.40 -5.52
CA ASN A 25 9.21 11.42 -6.22
C ASN A 25 9.62 11.90 -7.62
N VAL A 26 10.55 12.84 -7.65
CA VAL A 26 11.20 13.37 -8.85
C VAL A 26 12.71 13.18 -8.75
N ARG A 27 13.42 13.31 -9.87
CA ARG A 27 14.87 13.03 -9.94
C ARG A 27 15.68 13.95 -9.03
N GLU A 28 15.21 15.19 -8.91
CA GLU A 28 15.83 16.26 -8.15
C GLU A 28 15.83 15.96 -6.64
N ASN A 29 14.82 15.23 -6.17
CA ASN A 29 14.62 14.93 -4.75
C ASN A 29 15.18 13.57 -4.31
N GLN A 30 15.84 12.81 -5.21
CA GLN A 30 16.30 11.45 -4.90
C GLN A 30 17.36 11.39 -3.79
N ASN A 31 18.10 12.47 -3.56
CA ASN A 31 19.10 12.57 -2.48
C ASN A 31 18.62 13.48 -1.33
N TYR A 32 17.31 13.77 -1.25
CA TYR A 32 16.77 14.66 -0.26
C TYR A 32 16.83 14.04 1.15
N VAL A 33 17.45 14.77 2.07
CA VAL A 33 17.42 14.52 3.50
C VAL A 33 17.09 15.83 4.19
N GLY A 34 15.92 15.91 4.82
CA GLY A 34 15.42 17.16 5.40
C GLY A 34 14.10 16.95 6.14
N PRO A 35 13.35 18.03 6.43
CA PRO A 35 12.02 17.92 7.02
C PRO A 35 11.04 17.14 6.14
N LEU A 36 9.95 16.63 6.74
CA LEU A 36 8.89 15.94 6.01
C LEU A 36 8.32 16.84 4.89
N PRO A 37 8.12 16.31 3.66
CA PRO A 37 7.54 17.09 2.57
C PRO A 37 6.18 17.72 2.92
N SER A 38 5.87 18.85 2.29
CA SER A 38 4.58 19.51 2.45
C SER A 38 3.41 18.62 2.00
N GLN A 39 2.23 18.83 2.59
CA GLN A 39 0.99 18.10 2.32
C GLN A 39 0.61 18.05 0.84
N GLN A 40 0.97 19.10 0.09
CA GLN A 40 0.74 19.18 -1.36
C GLN A 40 1.36 18.01 -2.14
N PHE A 41 2.40 17.35 -1.61
CA PHE A 41 3.08 16.25 -2.28
C PHE A 41 2.43 14.87 -2.10
N TYR A 42 1.39 14.76 -1.26
CA TYR A 42 0.77 13.49 -0.87
C TYR A 42 -0.52 13.15 -1.61
N CYS A 43 -0.91 13.97 -2.61
CA CYS A 43 -2.18 13.82 -3.33
C CYS A 43 -3.40 13.77 -2.40
N ALA A 44 -3.40 14.58 -1.33
CA ALA A 44 -4.44 14.58 -0.30
C ALA A 44 -5.87 14.78 -0.87
N ASP A 45 -6.00 15.48 -2.00
CA ASP A 45 -7.28 15.76 -2.67
C ASP A 45 -7.94 14.50 -3.26
N SER A 46 -7.17 13.45 -3.52
CA SER A 46 -7.67 12.17 -4.03
C SER A 46 -8.09 11.19 -2.91
N MET A 47 -7.85 11.55 -1.66
CA MET A 47 -8.22 10.73 -0.50
C MET A 47 -9.71 10.86 -0.16
N SER A 48 -10.30 9.84 0.45
CA SER A 48 -11.63 9.97 1.05
C SER A 48 -11.61 10.98 2.20
N PRO A 49 -12.72 11.68 2.53
CA PRO A 49 -12.74 12.67 3.61
C PRO A 49 -12.20 12.15 4.94
N SER A 50 -12.54 10.90 5.30
CA SER A 50 -12.01 10.23 6.50
C SER A 50 -10.51 9.97 6.45
N THR A 51 -9.99 9.57 5.29
CA THR A 51 -8.56 9.30 5.11
C THR A 51 -7.76 10.59 5.08
N GLN A 52 -8.32 11.64 4.47
CA GLN A 52 -7.74 12.98 4.42
C GLN A 52 -7.64 13.57 5.83
N ALA A 53 -8.68 13.48 6.66
CA ALA A 53 -8.64 13.95 8.04
C ALA A 53 -7.55 13.23 8.87
N ALA A 54 -7.46 11.90 8.74
CA ALA A 54 -6.41 11.12 9.39
C ALA A 54 -4.99 11.49 8.91
N PHE A 55 -4.84 11.74 7.60
CA PHE A 55 -3.58 12.22 7.02
C PHE A 55 -3.18 13.59 7.56
N MET A 56 -4.11 14.55 7.62
CA MET A 56 -3.82 15.91 8.10
C MET A 56 -3.37 15.90 9.57
N SER A 57 -4.02 15.10 10.42
CA SER A 57 -3.59 14.92 11.81
C SER A 57 -2.19 14.32 11.87
N TRP A 58 -1.94 13.23 11.13
CA TRP A 58 -0.63 12.58 11.10
C TRP A 58 0.47 13.53 10.60
N HIS A 59 0.21 14.30 9.53
CA HIS A 59 1.19 15.21 8.95
C HIS A 59 1.54 16.35 9.90
N ALA A 60 0.55 16.91 10.59
CA ALA A 60 0.78 17.96 11.59
C ALA A 60 1.71 17.49 12.71
N ASP A 61 1.56 16.23 13.14
CA ASP A 61 2.39 15.63 14.21
C ASP A 61 3.83 15.33 13.76
N HIS A 62 4.07 15.12 12.45
CA HIS A 62 5.35 14.64 11.90
C HIS A 62 6.06 15.68 11.01
N VAL A 63 5.55 16.91 10.92
CA VAL A 63 6.07 17.93 9.98
C VAL A 63 7.56 18.26 10.18
N ASN A 64 8.06 18.12 11.41
CA ASN A 64 9.45 18.39 11.77
C ASN A 64 10.33 17.13 11.79
N ASP A 65 9.76 15.96 11.48
CA ASP A 65 10.52 14.73 11.46
C ASP A 65 11.52 14.73 10.30
N GLN A 66 12.66 14.10 10.53
CA GLN A 66 13.64 13.91 9.48
C GLN A 66 13.12 12.88 8.47
N PHE A 67 13.14 13.27 7.21
CA PHE A 67 12.74 12.50 6.06
C PHE A 67 13.95 12.28 5.14
N ASP A 68 14.39 11.03 5.05
CA ASP A 68 15.36 10.55 4.06
C ASP A 68 14.59 9.88 2.92
N PHE A 69 14.64 10.49 1.74
CA PHE A 69 13.83 10.05 0.61
C PHE A 69 14.15 8.61 0.18
N GLN A 70 15.43 8.23 0.14
CA GLN A 70 15.81 6.89 -0.34
C GLN A 70 15.39 5.81 0.65
N LYS A 71 15.58 6.10 1.94
CA LYS A 71 15.18 5.19 3.02
C LYS A 71 13.66 5.01 3.03
N GLU A 72 12.90 6.11 3.01
CA GLU A 72 11.43 6.05 3.07
C GLU A 72 10.84 5.42 1.80
N MET A 73 11.40 5.69 0.62
CA MET A 73 10.99 5.03 -0.63
C MET A 73 11.19 3.51 -0.54
N LEU A 74 12.38 3.07 -0.10
CA LEU A 74 12.69 1.66 0.01
C LEU A 74 11.78 0.95 1.03
N GLU A 75 11.57 1.56 2.19
CA GLU A 75 10.67 1.02 3.23
C GLU A 75 9.22 0.97 2.75
N TYR A 76 8.74 2.01 2.06
CA TYR A 76 7.40 2.05 1.47
C TYR A 76 7.20 0.94 0.44
N CYS A 77 8.09 0.84 -0.56
CA CYS A 77 7.97 -0.19 -1.60
C CYS A 77 8.06 -1.61 -1.03
N ARG A 78 8.94 -1.86 -0.04
CA ARG A 78 9.02 -3.17 0.63
C ARG A 78 7.74 -3.51 1.36
N SER A 79 7.16 -2.54 2.07
CA SER A 79 5.88 -2.71 2.76
C SER A 79 4.76 -3.06 1.79
N ASP A 80 4.63 -2.32 0.69
CA ASP A 80 3.60 -2.53 -0.33
C ASP A 80 3.69 -3.93 -0.97
N VAL A 81 4.90 -4.34 -1.35
CA VAL A 81 5.14 -5.67 -1.95
C VAL A 81 4.91 -6.78 -0.94
N ASP A 82 5.29 -6.60 0.33
CA ASP A 82 5.07 -7.61 1.37
C ASP A 82 3.57 -7.77 1.68
N ILE A 83 2.81 -6.68 1.76
CA ILE A 83 1.35 -6.71 1.90
C ILE A 83 0.73 -7.49 0.74
N MET A 84 1.10 -7.16 -0.50
CA MET A 84 0.59 -7.83 -1.69
C MET A 84 0.93 -9.33 -1.67
N ARG A 85 2.18 -9.67 -1.34
CA ARG A 85 2.64 -11.06 -1.22
C ARG A 85 1.81 -11.84 -0.20
N ARG A 86 1.63 -11.32 1.03
CA ARG A 86 0.88 -12.00 2.09
C ARG A 86 -0.57 -12.23 1.68
N CYS A 87 -1.22 -11.22 1.10
CA CYS A 87 -2.59 -11.33 0.61
C CYS A 87 -2.71 -12.36 -0.52
N CYS A 88 -1.76 -12.39 -1.46
CA CYS A 88 -1.72 -13.39 -2.53
C CYS A 88 -1.55 -14.82 -1.98
N LEU A 89 -0.74 -15.02 -0.95
CA LEU A 89 -0.56 -16.33 -0.32
C LEU A 89 -1.85 -16.83 0.31
N ILE A 90 -2.52 -15.99 1.10
CA ILE A 90 -3.82 -16.32 1.73
C ILE A 90 -4.88 -16.58 0.66
N PHE A 91 -4.96 -15.71 -0.36
CA PHE A 91 -5.90 -15.89 -1.47
C PHE A 91 -5.72 -17.25 -2.17
N ARG A 92 -4.46 -17.65 -2.45
CA ARG A 92 -4.17 -18.95 -3.05
C ARG A 92 -4.53 -20.11 -2.13
N GLU A 93 -4.21 -20.00 -0.85
CA GLU A 93 -4.52 -21.04 0.14
C GLU A 93 -6.03 -21.30 0.21
N GLU A 94 -6.83 -20.24 0.33
CA GLU A 94 -8.29 -20.35 0.39
C GLU A 94 -8.88 -20.91 -0.91
N PHE A 95 -8.38 -20.49 -2.08
CA PHE A 95 -8.87 -21.02 -3.37
C PHE A 95 -8.59 -22.51 -3.54
N LEU A 96 -7.39 -22.95 -3.15
CA LEU A 96 -7.03 -24.37 -3.17
C LEU A 96 -7.89 -25.17 -2.19
N LYS A 97 -8.12 -24.65 -0.99
CA LYS A 97 -8.92 -25.30 0.04
C LYS A 97 -10.40 -25.46 -0.34
N ILE A 98 -10.97 -24.45 -1.00
CA ILE A 98 -12.41 -24.41 -1.32
C ILE A 98 -12.70 -25.13 -2.65
N ALA A 99 -11.84 -24.99 -3.65
CA ALA A 99 -12.13 -25.39 -5.02
C ALA A 99 -11.06 -26.29 -5.68
N ASP A 100 -9.96 -26.62 -4.98
CA ASP A 100 -8.82 -27.39 -5.52
C ASP A 100 -8.22 -26.77 -6.80
N VAL A 101 -8.35 -25.46 -6.97
CA VAL A 101 -7.84 -24.71 -8.11
C VAL A 101 -6.76 -23.74 -7.63
N ASN A 102 -5.60 -23.77 -8.28
CA ASN A 102 -4.58 -22.74 -8.06
C ASN A 102 -4.92 -21.49 -8.89
N PRO A 103 -5.32 -20.37 -8.27
CA PRO A 103 -5.83 -19.21 -9.00
C PRO A 103 -4.75 -18.53 -9.83
N PHE A 104 -3.46 -18.70 -9.49
CA PHE A 104 -2.34 -18.12 -10.24
C PHE A 104 -1.93 -18.92 -11.48
N ARG A 105 -2.64 -20.02 -11.81
CA ARG A 105 -2.54 -20.63 -13.15
C ARG A 105 -3.35 -19.88 -14.20
N TYR A 106 -4.11 -18.87 -13.79
CA TYR A 106 -4.99 -18.08 -14.64
C TYR A 106 -4.62 -16.60 -14.55
N ILE A 107 -4.89 -15.86 -15.64
CA ILE A 107 -4.53 -14.44 -15.74
C ILE A 107 -5.45 -13.57 -14.86
N THR A 108 -6.70 -14.00 -14.66
CA THR A 108 -7.70 -13.24 -13.91
C THR A 108 -8.46 -14.13 -12.93
N ILE A 109 -9.06 -13.50 -11.90
CA ILE A 109 -9.94 -14.21 -10.97
C ILE A 109 -11.15 -14.83 -11.67
N ALA A 110 -11.73 -14.14 -12.66
CA ALA A 110 -12.86 -14.67 -13.42
C ALA A 110 -12.50 -15.97 -14.17
N SER A 111 -11.33 -16.01 -14.82
CA SER A 111 -10.82 -17.23 -15.46
C SER A 111 -10.52 -18.36 -14.47
N ALA A 112 -10.06 -18.04 -13.25
CA ALA A 112 -9.87 -19.05 -12.21
C ALA A 112 -11.22 -19.63 -11.73
N CYS A 113 -12.24 -18.78 -11.54
CA CYS A 113 -13.58 -19.21 -11.15
C CYS A 113 -14.27 -20.08 -12.21
N ILE A 114 -13.96 -19.91 -13.50
CA ILE A 114 -14.50 -20.80 -14.55
C ILE A 114 -13.98 -22.23 -14.35
N ALA A 115 -12.74 -22.40 -13.88
CA ALA A 115 -12.13 -23.70 -13.67
C ALA A 115 -12.56 -24.41 -12.37
N THR A 116 -13.36 -23.76 -11.52
CA THR A 116 -13.91 -24.37 -10.30
C THR A 116 -15.22 -25.12 -10.53
N TYR A 117 -15.79 -25.03 -11.74
CA TYR A 117 -16.99 -25.75 -12.18
C TYR A 117 -16.59 -27.03 -12.92
#